data_AF-A0AAD6XLP4-F1
#
_entry.id   AF-A0AAD6XLP4-F1
#
_cell.length_a   1.000
_cell.length_b   1.000
_cell.length_c   1.000
_cell.angle_alpha   90.00
_cell.angle_beta   90.00
_cell.angle_gamma   90.00
#
_symmetry.space_group_name_H-M   'P 1'
#
loop_
_entity.id
_entity.type
_entity.pdbx_description
1 polymer ?
#
loop_
_entity_poly.entity_id
_entity_poly.type
_entity_poly.pdbx_seq_one_letter_code
_entity_poly.pdbx_strand_id
1 'polypeptide(L)'
;MWSYGLYGMLVVQVYMYSEVFPKDRRGIKILVWSMFILETIFTIFTTIAAWNDYGRGWGDLQTLVVIDWSWSPLPGLNAILAGMAQSFYIWRIWSLMNALWLPIGIGCVMVMQVTTAFYFGAVVRFFI
;
A
#
# COMPACT_ATOMS: atom_id res chain seq x y z
N MET A 1 -9.59 6.69 6.06
CA MET A 1 -9.88 6.67 7.52
C MET A 1 -9.61 5.31 8.16
N TRP A 2 -10.14 4.19 7.65
CA TRP A 2 -9.82 2.84 8.16
C TRP A 2 -8.34 2.45 8.11
N SER A 3 -7.59 3.02 7.17
CA SER A 3 -6.16 2.77 6.94
C SER A 3 -5.29 3.04 8.18
N TYR A 4 -5.58 4.07 8.97
CA TYR A 4 -4.80 4.39 10.17
C TYR A 4 -4.94 3.32 11.27
N GLY A 5 -6.13 2.72 11.41
CA GLY A 5 -6.34 1.62 12.35
C GLY A 5 -5.64 0.33 11.89
N LEU A 6 -5.68 0.05 10.58
CA LEU A 6 -4.97 -1.08 9.98
C LEU A 6 -3.44 -0.92 10.09
N TYR A 7 -2.94 0.31 9.96
CA TYR A 7 -1.53 0.62 10.20
C TYR A 7 -1.11 0.29 11.64
N GLY A 8 -1.94 0.64 12.64
CA GLY A 8 -1.70 0.25 14.03
C GLY A 8 -1.64 -1.27 14.22
N MET A 9 -2.53 -2.02 13.58
CA MET A 9 -2.47 -3.50 13.59
C MET A 9 -1.20 -4.04 12.92
N LEU A 10 -0.77 -3.43 11.80
CA LEU A 10 0.44 -3.80 11.09
C LEU A 10 1.70 -3.59 11.95
N VAL A 11 1.78 -2.51 12.72
CA VAL A 11 2.86 -2.28 13.70
C VAL A 11 2.93 -3.43 14.71
N VAL A 12 1.79 -3.82 15.28
CA VAL A 12 1.72 -4.94 16.25
C VAL A 12 2.13 -6.26 15.60
N GLN A 13 1.73 -6.51 14.35
CA GLN A 13 2.12 -7.71 13.60
C GLN A 13 3.64 -7.79 13.40
N VAL A 14 4.30 -6.68 13.03
CA VAL A 14 5.76 -6.61 12.85
C VAL A 14 6.50 -6.80 14.18
N TYR A 15 5.98 -6.20 15.25
CA TYR A 15 6.53 -6.35 16.59
C TYR A 15 6.48 -7.81 17.07
N MET A 16 5.32 -8.45 17.01
CA MET A 16 5.18 -9.86 17.39
C MET A 16 6.04 -10.79 16.54
N TYR A 17 6.16 -10.53 15.24
CA TYR A 17 7.02 -11.32 14.35
C TYR A 17 8.50 -11.24 14.74
N SER A 18 8.95 -10.05 15.16
CA SER A 18 10.35 -9.83 15.57
C SER A 18 10.71 -10.58 16.86
N GLU A 19 9.77 -10.63 17.82
CA GLU A 19 9.93 -11.33 19.10
C GLU A 19 9.84 -12.85 18.96
N VAL A 20 8.85 -13.36 18.23
CA VAL A 20 8.57 -14.81 18.18
C VAL A 20 9.55 -15.57 17.28
N PHE A 21 10.09 -14.93 16.23
CA PHE A 21 10.92 -15.59 15.22
C PHE A 21 12.31 -14.95 15.02
N PRO A 22 13.18 -14.93 16.06
CA PRO A 22 14.50 -14.30 15.98
C PRO A 22 15.46 -15.01 15.00
N LYS A 23 15.31 -16.33 14.79
CA LYS A 23 16.20 -17.16 13.95
C LYS A 23 15.74 -17.42 12.50
N ASP A 24 14.66 -16.78 12.06
CA ASP A 24 14.02 -17.13 10.80
C ASP A 24 14.75 -16.61 9.54
N ARG A 25 14.37 -17.14 8.37
CA ARG A 25 15.00 -16.83 7.07
C ARG A 25 15.02 -15.31 6.81
N ARG A 26 16.22 -14.75 6.60
CA ARG A 26 16.47 -13.32 6.38
C ARG A 26 15.61 -12.71 5.25
N GLY A 27 15.24 -13.48 4.24
CA GLY A 27 14.40 -13.01 3.13
C GLY A 27 13.00 -12.54 3.57
N ILE A 28 12.36 -13.25 4.50
CA ILE A 28 11.03 -12.87 5.01
C ILE A 28 11.13 -11.62 5.87
N LYS A 29 12.18 -11.53 6.69
CA LYS A 29 12.47 -10.33 7.49
C LYS A 29 12.64 -9.09 6.62
N ILE A 30 13.42 -9.18 5.55
CA ILE A 30 13.63 -8.07 4.61
C ILE A 30 12.29 -7.64 3.97
N LEU A 31 11.46 -8.59 3.55
CA LEU A 31 10.14 -8.29 3.00
C LEU A 31 9.24 -7.56 4.00
N VAL A 32 9.13 -8.07 5.24
CA VAL A 32 8.30 -7.47 6.30
C VAL A 32 8.76 -6.04 6.62
N TRP A 33 10.07 -5.83 6.75
CA TRP A 33 10.62 -4.49 6.98
C TRP A 33 10.40 -3.56 5.79
N SER A 34 10.54 -4.04 4.55
CA SER A 34 10.27 -3.23 3.36
C SER A 34 8.80 -2.82 3.25
N MET A 35 7.86 -3.71 3.56
CA MET A 35 6.43 -3.40 3.63
C MET A 35 6.13 -2.34 4.69
N PHE A 36 6.71 -2.49 5.88
CA PHE A 36 6.53 -1.54 6.98
C PHE A 36 6.99 -0.12 6.60
N ILE A 37 8.17 -0.02 6.00
CA ILE A 37 8.71 1.27 5.54
C ILE A 37 7.82 1.86 4.44
N LEU A 38 7.40 1.05 3.46
CA LEU A 38 6.57 1.52 2.37
C LEU A 38 5.21 2.04 2.87
N GLU A 39 4.58 1.34 3.82
CA GLU A 39 3.32 1.78 4.42
C GLU A 39 3.50 3.07 5.24
N THR A 40 4.62 3.19 5.94
CA THR A 40 4.93 4.40 6.71
C THR A 40 5.03 5.60 5.77
N ILE A 41 5.72 5.44 4.63
CA ILE A 41 5.83 6.48 3.60
C ILE A 41 4.45 6.85 3.06
N PHE A 42 3.63 5.85 2.70
CA PHE A 42 2.27 6.08 2.21
C PHE A 42 1.41 6.85 3.24
N THR A 43 1.50 6.48 4.51
CA THR A 43 0.78 7.14 5.61
C THR A 43 1.24 8.60 5.81
N ILE A 44 2.54 8.89 5.62
CA ILE A 44 3.07 10.25 5.67
C ILE A 44 2.52 11.08 4.51
N PHE A 45 2.60 10.56 3.28
CA PHE A 45 2.08 11.27 2.09
C PHE A 45 0.58 11.56 2.19
N THR A 46 -0.21 10.59 2.65
CA THR A 46 -1.66 10.79 2.88
C THR A 46 -1.92 11.84 3.96
N THR A 47 -1.10 11.90 5.01
CA THR A 47 -1.23 12.91 6.07
C THR A 47 -0.87 14.32 5.56
N ILE A 48 0.17 14.47 4.74
CA ILE A 48 0.55 15.75 4.13
C ILE A 48 -0.53 16.22 3.16
N ALA A 49 -1.05 15.33 2.32
CA ALA A 49 -2.15 15.62 1.40
C ALA A 49 -3.40 16.09 2.17
N ALA A 50 -3.79 15.36 3.22
CA ALA A 50 -4.89 15.75 4.09
C ALA A 50 -4.64 17.10 4.78
N TRP A 51 -3.41 17.40 5.20
CA TRP A 51 -3.09 18.67 5.85
C TRP A 51 -3.14 19.86 4.87
N ASN A 52 -2.72 19.68 3.61
CA ASN A 52 -2.83 20.73 2.60
C ASN A 52 -4.30 21.03 2.27
N ASP A 53 -5.11 20.00 2.05
CA ASP A 53 -6.52 20.17 1.65
C ASP A 53 -7.38 20.72 2.79
N TYR A 54 -7.26 20.15 4.00
CA TYR A 54 -8.11 20.50 5.13
C TYR A 54 -7.51 21.59 6.03
N GLY A 55 -6.18 21.73 6.07
CA GLY A 55 -5.50 22.67 6.94
C GLY A 55 -5.22 24.01 6.27
N ARG A 56 -4.51 24.01 5.13
CA ARG A 56 -4.15 25.25 4.41
C ARG A 56 -5.27 25.81 3.54
N GLY A 57 -6.08 24.95 2.92
CA GLY A 57 -7.19 25.32 2.02
C GLY A 57 -8.55 25.44 2.70
N TRP A 58 -8.61 25.59 4.03
CA TRP A 58 -9.90 25.59 4.74
C TRP A 58 -10.75 26.80 4.33
N GLY A 59 -11.76 26.56 3.48
CA GLY A 59 -12.69 27.57 2.97
C GLY A 59 -12.49 27.99 1.51
N ASP A 60 -11.49 27.46 0.79
CA ASP A 60 -11.27 27.74 -0.63
C ASP A 60 -11.57 26.50 -1.50
N LEU A 61 -12.62 26.60 -2.31
CA LEU A 61 -13.06 25.54 -3.23
C LEU A 61 -12.03 25.28 -4.35
N GLN A 62 -11.13 26.22 -4.63
CA GLN A 62 -10.09 26.02 -5.65
C GLN A 62 -9.02 25.03 -5.20
N THR A 63 -8.74 24.92 -3.90
CA THR A 63 -7.78 23.94 -3.36
C THR A 63 -8.31 22.51 -3.44
N LEU A 64 -9.65 22.31 -3.49
CA LEU A 64 -10.26 21.00 -3.74
C LEU A 64 -10.27 20.60 -5.22
N VAL A 65 -10.19 21.56 -6.14
CA VAL A 65 -10.28 21.32 -7.59
C VAL A 65 -8.90 21.10 -8.21
N VAL A 66 -7.85 21.68 -7.64
CA VAL A 66 -6.47 21.48 -8.11
C VAL A 66 -5.89 20.24 -7.42
N ILE A 67 -5.68 19.17 -8.19
CA ILE A 67 -4.97 17.98 -7.73
C ILE A 67 -3.53 18.38 -7.41
N ASP A 68 -3.26 18.56 -6.12
CA ASP A 68 -1.94 18.92 -5.60
C ASP A 68 -0.91 17.81 -5.98
N TRP A 69 0.36 18.16 -6.16
CA TRP A 69 1.42 17.20 -6.57
C TRP A 69 1.49 15.96 -5.65
N SER A 70 1.13 16.15 -4.38
CA SER A 70 1.09 15.10 -3.35
C SER A 70 0.05 14.01 -3.60
N TRP A 71 -1.00 14.26 -4.40
CA TRP A 71 -2.06 13.29 -4.72
C TRP A 71 -1.72 12.36 -5.88
N SER A 72 -0.89 12.81 -6.82
CA SER A 72 -0.46 12.03 -8.00
C SER A 72 0.24 10.70 -7.66
N PRO A 73 1.17 10.62 -6.69
CA PRO A 73 1.85 9.37 -6.36
C PRO A 73 1.04 8.41 -5.46
N LEU A 74 -0.04 8.87 -4.81
CA LEU A 74 -0.80 8.07 -3.84
C LEU A 74 -1.42 6.79 -4.44
N PRO A 75 -2.08 6.83 -5.62
CA PRO A 75 -2.65 5.62 -6.23
C PRO A 75 -1.59 4.58 -6.59
N GLY A 76 -0.42 5.04 -7.08
CA GLY A 76 0.70 4.17 -7.43
C GLY A 76 1.30 3.48 -6.22
N LEU A 77 1.56 4.23 -5.14
CA LEU A 77 2.06 3.69 -3.88
C LEU A 77 1.09 2.67 -3.27
N ASN A 78 -0.21 2.97 -3.27
CA ASN A 78 -1.23 2.06 -2.78
C ASN A 78 -1.28 0.75 -3.59
N ALA A 79 -1.15 0.81 -4.91
CA ALA A 79 -1.13 -0.38 -5.76
C ALA A 79 0.12 -1.25 -5.55
N ILE A 80 1.29 -0.64 -5.36
CA ILE A 80 2.53 -1.36 -5.02
C ILE A 80 2.36 -2.06 -3.68
N LEU A 81 1.81 -1.37 -2.69
CA LEU A 81 1.58 -1.93 -1.37
C LEU A 81 0.59 -3.11 -1.41
N ALA A 82 -0.54 -2.95 -2.09
CA ALA A 82 -1.52 -4.01 -2.30
C ALA A 82 -0.90 -5.22 -3.02
N GLY A 83 -0.06 -4.97 -4.04
CA GLY A 83 0.65 -6.01 -4.77
C GLY A 83 1.67 -6.76 -3.92
N MET A 84 2.42 -6.05 -3.08
CA MET A 84 3.32 -6.67 -2.10
C MET A 84 2.55 -7.55 -1.12
N ALA A 85 1.43 -7.05 -0.57
CA ALA A 85 0.60 -7.79 0.38
C ALA A 85 0.03 -9.07 -0.25
N GLN A 86 -0.52 -8.96 -1.46
CA GLN A 86 -1.06 -10.10 -2.20
C GLN A 86 0.02 -11.12 -2.55
N SER A 87 1.22 -10.68 -2.94
CA SER A 87 2.36 -11.57 -3.18
C SER A 87 2.72 -12.39 -1.94
N PHE A 88 2.69 -11.77 -0.76
CA PHE A 88 2.92 -12.45 0.51
C PHE A 88 1.83 -13.48 0.83
N TYR A 89 0.56 -13.13 0.59
CA TYR A 89 -0.56 -14.07 0.75
C TYR A 89 -0.47 -15.24 -0.23
N ILE A 90 -0.12 -15.00 -1.49
CA ILE A 90 0.09 -16.05 -2.50
C ILE A 90 1.17 -17.01 -2.04
N TRP A 91 2.34 -16.51 -1.61
CA TRP A 91 3.43 -17.35 -1.12
C TRP A 91 3.02 -18.21 0.07
N ARG A 92 2.30 -17.63 1.03
CA ARG A 92 1.83 -18.35 2.23
C ARG A 92 0.77 -19.40 1.90
N ILE A 93 -0.18 -19.07 1.03
CA ILE A 93 -1.24 -20.00 0.59
C ILE A 93 -0.62 -21.15 -0.19
N TRP A 94 0.31 -20.88 -1.11
CA TRP A 94 0.99 -21.92 -1.87
C TRP A 94 1.81 -22.86 -0.98
N SER A 95 2.42 -22.33 0.10
CA SER A 95 3.15 -23.15 1.06
C SER A 95 2.24 -24.03 1.96
N LEU A 96 0.96 -23.69 2.11
CA LEU A 96 0.00 -24.39 3.01
C LEU A 96 -0.96 -25.30 2.25
N MET A 97 -1.35 -24.89 1.05
CA MET A 97 -2.38 -25.52 0.25
C MET A 97 -1.72 -25.99 -1.04
N ASN A 98 -1.53 -27.30 -1.19
CA ASN A 98 -1.03 -27.95 -2.42
C ASN A 98 -2.00 -27.80 -3.63
N ALA A 99 -2.87 -26.80 -3.63
CA ALA A 99 -3.86 -26.53 -4.67
C ALA A 99 -3.71 -25.08 -5.18
N LEU A 100 -3.61 -24.95 -6.51
CA LEU A 100 -3.19 -23.71 -7.19
C LEU A 100 -4.34 -22.74 -7.51
N TRP A 101 -5.60 -23.12 -7.30
CA TRP A 101 -6.75 -22.33 -7.77
C TRP A 101 -6.89 -20.97 -7.08
N LEU A 102 -6.75 -20.92 -5.75
CA LEU A 102 -6.81 -19.67 -4.97
C LEU A 102 -5.65 -18.70 -5.27
N PRO A 103 -4.36 -19.13 -5.29
CA PRO A 103 -3.27 -18.22 -5.59
C PRO A 103 -3.34 -17.66 -7.02
N ILE A 104 -3.85 -18.42 -8.00
CA ILE A 104 -4.08 -17.91 -9.37
C ILE A 104 -5.12 -16.78 -9.35
N GLY A 105 -6.24 -16.97 -8.65
CA GLY A 105 -7.28 -15.94 -8.54
C GLY A 105 -6.76 -14.64 -7.92
N ILE A 106 -6.00 -14.74 -6.83
CA ILE A 106 -5.40 -13.58 -6.16
C ILE A 106 -4.35 -12.92 -7.08
N GLY A 107 -3.56 -13.70 -7.81
CA GLY A 107 -2.59 -13.20 -8.78
C GLY A 107 -3.24 -12.43 -9.94
N CYS A 108 -4.36 -12.91 -10.48
CA CYS A 108 -5.10 -12.18 -11.52
C CYS A 108 -5.60 -10.83 -11.01
N VAL A 109 -6.15 -10.79 -9.79
CA VAL A 109 -6.61 -9.54 -9.15
C VAL A 109 -5.45 -8.57 -8.92
N MET A 110 -4.27 -9.09 -8.53
CA MET A 110 -3.06 -8.28 -8.39
C MET A 110 -2.68 -7.58 -9.68
N VAL A 111 -2.62 -8.34 -10.78
CA VAL A 111 -2.25 -7.79 -12.10
C VAL A 111 -3.25 -6.72 -12.51
N MET A 112 -4.55 -6.97 -12.37
CA MET A 112 -5.59 -5.99 -12.69
C MET A 112 -5.44 -4.69 -11.88
N GLN A 113 -5.16 -4.79 -10.58
CA GLN A 113 -4.97 -3.61 -9.73
C GLN A 113 -3.74 -2.79 -10.14
N VAL A 114 -2.62 -3.46 -10.40
CA VAL A 114 -1.39 -2.78 -10.84
C VAL A 114 -1.63 -2.09 -12.19
N THR A 115 -2.23 -2.76 -13.17
CA THR A 115 -2.54 -2.18 -14.48
C THR A 115 -3.45 -0.96 -14.36
N THR A 116 -4.47 -1.03 -13.50
CA THR A 116 -5.42 0.08 -13.28
C THR A 116 -4.73 1.29 -12.65
N ALA A 117 -3.82 1.07 -11.69
CA ALA A 117 -3.08 2.15 -11.04
C ALA A 117 -2.08 2.84 -11.99
N PHE A 118 -1.40 2.07 -12.84
CA PHE A 118 -0.55 2.64 -13.89
C PHE A 118 -1.36 3.42 -14.93
N TYR A 119 -2.55 2.93 -15.31
CA TYR A 119 -3.45 3.65 -16.19
C TYR A 119 -3.91 4.98 -15.58
N PHE A 120 -4.31 4.97 -14.31
CA PHE A 120 -4.70 6.18 -13.59
C PHE A 120 -3.55 7.20 -13.51
N GLY A 121 -2.33 6.75 -13.20
CA GLY A 121 -1.14 7.61 -13.18
C GLY A 121 -0.82 8.23 -14.55
N ALA A 122 -1.01 7.47 -15.64
CA ALA A 122 -0.83 7.97 -17.00
C ALA A 122 -1.88 9.03 -17.38
N VAL A 123 -3.15 8.80 -17.00
CA VAL A 123 -4.26 9.73 -17.27
C VAL A 123 -4.12 11.02 -16.46
N VAL A 124 -3.76 10.93 -15.17
CA VAL A 124 -3.56 12.10 -14.31
C VAL A 124 -2.41 12.97 -14.83
N ARG A 125 -1.31 12.36 -15.27
CA ARG A 125 -0.18 13.08 -15.87
C ARG A 125 -0.52 13.74 -17.21
N PHE A 126 -1.54 13.25 -17.91
CA PHE A 126 -2.00 13.82 -19.18
C PHE A 126 -2.95 15.02 -18.99
N PHE A 127 -3.57 15.16 -17.80
CA PHE A 127 -4.53 16.22 -17.48
C PHE A 127 -3.93 17.43 -16.72
N ILE A 128 -2.66 17.36 -16.32
CA ILE A 128 -1.84 18.45 -15.76
C ILE A 128 -1.03 19.09 -16.88
#